data_AF-A0A7X3K153-F1
#
_entry.id   AF-A0A7X3K153-F1
#
_cell.length_a   1.000
_cell.length_b   1.000
_cell.length_c   1.000
_cell.angle_alpha   90.00
_cell.angle_beta   90.00
_cell.angle_gamma   90.00
#
_symmetry.space_group_name_H-M   'P 1'
#
loop_
_entity.id
_entity.type
_entity.pdbx_description
1 polymer ?
#
loop_
_entity_poly.entity_id
_entity_poly.type
_entity_poly.pdbx_seq_one_letter_code
_entity_poly.pdbx_strand_id
1 'polypeptide(L)'
;MASERTGRSGEAGRGLPPLKLSVLDLVPVMQDADSPAALKQAVLLARTAERLGYTRYWVSEHHDMDKLASACPEVLLAHIGAHTEKIRIGSGAVLLPHYQPIKVAEAFHLLATLHPGRIDLGIGRAPGGSAHVMMALSGNFLENIRRMPEKIQDLSNLLAGEYRLEGELITARPVPSVSPELWLLGTNVKSAAYAAEYGTGYVFGHFMSDADGAAVLEAYRSKFEPSRLLPKPRAIAAVNVICAETEEEALALAAESAGMPQAPGAAAAGSAPRGAAPSGRGADAGLVASAQPRERSGGLRQDPASQAAHPGQSPRHTGLSGNASGAPDGARGSTPDGTQSGGSSPEPGGSSRRILAGTPGQIREELTQMQREYGVDEFMIVTNLPDYGKRLQSYELLAAFLHQS
;
A
#
# COMPACT_ATOMS: atom_id res chain seq x y z
N MET A 1 -49.64 21.77 -29.49
CA MET A 1 -48.51 22.32 -28.72
C MET A 1 -47.55 21.18 -28.46
N ALA A 2 -46.32 21.25 -28.96
CA ALA A 2 -45.34 20.16 -28.87
C ALA A 2 -44.37 20.40 -27.72
N SER A 3 -43.90 19.32 -27.10
CA SER A 3 -42.95 19.35 -25.98
C SER A 3 -41.52 19.48 -26.48
N GLU A 4 -40.79 20.51 -26.01
CA GLU A 4 -39.38 20.69 -26.33
C GLU A 4 -38.50 19.79 -25.44
N ARG A 5 -37.76 18.88 -26.09
CA ARG A 5 -36.64 18.16 -25.47
C ARG A 5 -35.37 18.99 -25.62
N THR A 6 -34.93 19.68 -24.57
CA THR A 6 -33.69 20.46 -24.60
C THR A 6 -32.45 19.57 -24.52
N GLY A 7 -31.87 19.29 -25.69
CA GLY A 7 -30.42 19.29 -25.96
C GLY A 7 -29.47 18.60 -24.97
N ARG A 8 -29.23 17.30 -25.17
CA ARG A 8 -28.03 16.61 -24.65
C ARG A 8 -26.92 16.69 -25.71
N SER A 9 -26.34 17.88 -25.89
CA SER A 9 -25.37 18.18 -26.96
C SER A 9 -24.36 19.26 -26.52
N GLY A 10 -23.22 18.84 -25.94
CA GLY A 10 -22.23 19.79 -25.42
C GLY A 10 -20.81 19.27 -25.12
N GLU A 11 -20.57 17.96 -25.06
CA GLU A 11 -19.24 17.41 -24.67
C GLU A 11 -18.51 16.60 -25.75
N ALA A 12 -19.15 16.33 -26.89
CA ALA A 12 -18.52 15.65 -28.03
C ALA A 12 -17.66 16.61 -28.87
N GLY A 13 -16.53 17.06 -28.30
CA GLY A 13 -15.63 17.98 -29.01
C GLY A 13 -14.35 18.45 -28.29
N ARG A 14 -14.11 18.07 -27.03
CA ARG A 14 -12.80 18.28 -26.39
C ARG A 14 -11.91 17.08 -26.64
N GLY A 15 -10.72 17.30 -27.20
CA GLY A 15 -9.67 16.28 -27.25
C GLY A 15 -9.30 15.80 -25.85
N LEU A 16 -8.75 14.59 -25.76
CA LEU A 16 -8.28 14.04 -24.49
C LEU A 16 -7.20 14.96 -23.86
N PRO A 17 -7.15 15.11 -22.53
CA PRO A 17 -6.08 15.85 -21.88
C PRO A 17 -4.74 15.16 -22.14
N PRO A 18 -3.60 15.90 -22.12
CA PRO A 18 -2.29 15.28 -22.26
C PRO A 18 -2.06 14.18 -21.22
N LEU A 19 -1.54 13.03 -21.67
CA LEU A 19 -1.16 11.92 -20.79
C LEU A 19 -0.01 12.34 -19.88
N LYS A 20 -0.18 12.12 -18.57
CA LYS A 20 0.88 12.25 -17.57
C LYS A 20 1.36 10.86 -17.15
N LEU A 21 2.67 10.72 -17.01
CA LEU A 21 3.28 9.53 -16.44
C LEU A 21 3.92 9.89 -15.09
N SER A 22 3.87 8.93 -14.18
CA SER A 22 4.45 8.97 -12.84
C SER A 22 5.11 7.62 -12.54
N VAL A 23 6.04 7.57 -11.59
CA VAL A 23 6.78 6.34 -11.24
C VAL A 23 6.30 5.82 -9.89
N LEU A 24 6.00 4.53 -9.79
CA LEU A 24 5.89 3.80 -8.52
C LEU A 24 7.02 2.78 -8.41
N ASP A 25 8.02 3.10 -7.60
CA ASP A 25 9.18 2.27 -7.35
C ASP A 25 9.01 1.42 -6.08
N LEU A 26 9.16 0.10 -6.23
CA LEU A 26 9.22 -0.84 -5.11
C LEU A 26 10.61 -0.87 -4.44
N VAL A 27 11.59 -0.18 -5.05
CA VAL A 27 13.02 -0.15 -4.69
C VAL A 27 13.59 -1.57 -4.63
N PRO A 28 13.49 -2.35 -5.74
CA PRO A 28 13.89 -3.74 -5.76
C PRO A 28 15.42 -3.92 -5.70
N VAL A 29 15.86 -4.92 -4.95
CA VAL A 29 17.26 -5.37 -4.91
C VAL A 29 17.48 -6.37 -6.04
N MET A 30 18.03 -5.89 -7.15
CA MET A 30 18.18 -6.64 -8.40
C MET A 30 19.40 -7.57 -8.42
N GLN A 31 19.27 -8.73 -9.07
CA GLN A 31 20.38 -9.68 -9.29
C GLN A 31 21.22 -9.92 -8.00
N ASP A 32 22.53 -9.70 -8.10
CA ASP A 32 23.56 -9.80 -7.05
C ASP A 32 23.83 -8.46 -6.34
N ALA A 33 23.00 -7.44 -6.55
CA ALA A 33 23.14 -6.14 -5.89
C ALA A 33 22.71 -6.19 -4.41
N ASP A 34 23.08 -5.15 -3.68
CA ASP A 34 22.72 -4.94 -2.27
C ASP A 34 21.74 -3.77 -2.08
N SER A 35 21.20 -3.59 -0.87
CA SER A 35 20.30 -2.48 -0.56
C SER A 35 20.94 -1.10 -0.79
N PRO A 36 22.22 -0.84 -0.44
CA PRO A 36 22.94 0.37 -0.86
C PRO A 36 22.91 0.66 -2.37
N ALA A 37 23.05 -0.36 -3.23
CA ALA A 37 22.93 -0.20 -4.67
C ALA A 37 21.49 0.12 -5.09
N ALA A 38 20.49 -0.60 -4.56
CA ALA A 38 19.07 -0.36 -4.84
C ALA A 38 18.62 1.07 -4.44
N LEU A 39 19.13 1.60 -3.32
CA LEU A 39 18.83 2.97 -2.87
C LEU A 39 19.48 4.04 -3.79
N LYS A 40 20.71 3.81 -4.29
CA LYS A 40 21.34 4.68 -5.30
C LYS A 40 20.57 4.64 -6.63
N GLN A 41 20.09 3.45 -7.01
CA GLN A 41 19.26 3.22 -8.19
C GLN A 41 17.90 3.96 -8.10
N ALA A 42 17.27 3.99 -6.93
CA ALA A 42 16.06 4.79 -6.68
C ALA A 42 16.30 6.30 -6.88
N VAL A 43 17.40 6.85 -6.34
CA VAL A 43 17.78 8.26 -6.55
C VAL A 43 18.06 8.55 -8.03
N LEU A 44 18.76 7.65 -8.73
CA LEU A 44 19.04 7.78 -10.15
C LEU A 44 17.74 7.75 -10.99
N LEU A 45 16.80 6.85 -10.67
CA LEU A 45 15.51 6.78 -11.36
C LEU A 45 14.67 8.04 -11.10
N ALA A 46 14.62 8.54 -9.86
CA ALA A 46 13.91 9.78 -9.54
C ALA A 46 14.46 11.00 -10.29
N ARG A 47 15.80 11.13 -10.38
CA ARG A 47 16.46 12.20 -11.15
C ARG A 47 16.25 12.08 -12.66
N THR A 48 16.21 10.85 -13.19
CA THR A 48 15.90 10.61 -14.60
C THR A 48 14.43 10.89 -14.91
N ALA A 49 13.50 10.42 -14.07
CA ALA A 49 12.08 10.73 -14.18
C ALA A 49 11.82 12.26 -14.17
N GLU A 50 12.49 13.00 -13.28
CA GLU A 50 12.42 14.47 -13.26
C GLU A 50 12.94 15.12 -14.55
N ARG A 51 14.12 14.69 -15.04
CA ARG A 51 14.72 15.18 -16.30
C ARG A 51 13.80 14.93 -17.50
N LEU A 52 13.07 13.82 -17.48
CA LEU A 52 12.15 13.37 -18.54
C LEU A 52 10.73 13.95 -18.42
N GLY A 53 10.44 14.75 -17.38
CA GLY A 53 9.14 15.40 -17.21
C GLY A 53 8.03 14.52 -16.61
N TYR A 54 8.37 13.43 -15.92
CA TYR A 54 7.38 12.67 -15.13
C TYR A 54 6.77 13.56 -14.03
N THR A 55 5.50 13.32 -13.71
CA THR A 55 4.74 14.14 -12.74
C THR A 55 5.10 13.81 -11.30
N ARG A 56 5.28 12.52 -10.97
CA ARG A 56 5.62 12.02 -9.63
C ARG A 56 6.70 10.95 -9.69
N TYR A 57 7.40 10.80 -8.58
CA TYR A 57 8.13 9.60 -8.20
C TYR A 57 7.70 9.16 -6.80
N TRP A 58 7.10 7.98 -6.69
CA TRP A 58 6.61 7.40 -5.44
C TRP A 58 7.39 6.14 -5.05
N VAL A 59 7.56 5.91 -3.75
CA VAL A 59 8.15 4.68 -3.20
C VAL A 59 7.13 3.91 -2.36
N SER A 60 7.09 2.58 -2.48
CA SER A 60 6.23 1.73 -1.64
C SER A 60 6.88 1.37 -0.30
N GLU A 61 6.09 0.76 0.59
CA GLU A 61 6.51 0.27 1.91
C GLU A 61 6.42 -1.26 1.95
N HIS A 62 7.54 -1.91 2.26
CA HIS A 62 7.67 -3.36 2.39
C HIS A 62 8.59 -3.72 3.55
N HIS A 63 8.21 -4.72 4.34
CA HIS A 63 8.90 -5.11 5.57
C HIS A 63 9.35 -6.56 5.50
N ASP A 64 10.60 -6.83 5.89
CA ASP A 64 11.19 -8.18 5.97
C ASP A 64 11.11 -8.94 4.64
N MET A 65 11.52 -8.28 3.56
CA MET A 65 11.57 -8.82 2.21
C MET A 65 12.94 -8.52 1.58
N ASP A 66 13.87 -9.48 1.63
CA ASP A 66 15.29 -9.33 1.21
C ASP A 66 15.52 -8.74 -0.20
N LYS A 67 14.50 -8.80 -1.07
CA LYS A 67 14.55 -8.29 -2.43
C LYS A 67 13.91 -6.90 -2.61
N LEU A 68 13.54 -6.20 -1.53
CA LEU A 68 12.96 -4.85 -1.54
C LEU A 68 13.62 -3.98 -0.45
N ALA A 69 14.12 -2.79 -0.80
CA ALA A 69 14.92 -1.95 0.10
C ALA A 69 14.16 -0.75 0.73
N SER A 70 12.83 -0.67 0.58
CA SER A 70 12.01 0.45 1.08
C SER A 70 11.02 0.00 2.17
N ALA A 71 11.45 0.09 3.44
CA ALA A 71 10.60 -0.16 4.62
C ALA A 71 10.12 1.12 5.33
N CYS A 72 10.77 2.26 5.07
CA CYS A 72 10.44 3.57 5.66
C CYS A 72 10.37 4.64 4.54
N PRO A 73 9.26 4.73 3.80
CA PRO A 73 9.09 5.65 2.67
C PRO A 73 9.51 7.09 3.02
N GLU A 74 9.11 7.59 4.18
CA GLU A 74 9.36 8.97 4.62
C GLU A 74 10.86 9.30 4.76
N VAL A 75 11.69 8.31 5.13
CA VAL A 75 13.14 8.48 5.25
C VAL A 75 13.79 8.51 3.86
N LEU A 76 13.38 7.59 2.98
CA LEU A 76 13.87 7.54 1.60
C LEU A 76 13.43 8.78 0.80
N LEU A 77 12.21 9.26 1.02
CA LEU A 77 11.68 10.47 0.37
C LEU A 77 12.44 11.73 0.77
N ALA A 78 12.87 11.87 2.04
CA ALA A 78 13.76 12.97 2.43
C ALA A 78 15.09 12.93 1.67
N HIS A 79 15.65 11.73 1.46
CA HIS A 79 16.88 11.57 0.69
C HIS A 79 16.69 11.88 -0.80
N ILE A 80 15.59 11.42 -1.42
CA ILE A 80 15.28 11.67 -2.83
C ILE A 80 14.91 13.13 -3.08
N GLY A 81 14.20 13.78 -2.16
CA GLY A 81 13.85 15.19 -2.21
C GLY A 81 15.07 16.11 -2.13
N ALA A 82 16.15 15.68 -1.48
CA ALA A 82 17.44 16.39 -1.49
C ALA A 82 18.22 16.26 -2.81
N HIS A 83 17.81 15.34 -3.71
CA HIS A 83 18.47 15.05 -4.99
C HIS A 83 17.63 15.42 -6.23
N THR A 84 16.45 16.00 -6.02
CA THR A 84 15.48 16.39 -7.07
C THR A 84 14.90 17.76 -6.75
N GLU A 85 14.52 18.55 -7.77
CA GLU A 85 14.14 19.97 -7.60
C GLU A 85 12.63 20.24 -7.73
N LYS A 86 11.93 19.52 -8.60
CA LYS A 86 10.60 19.89 -9.14
C LYS A 86 9.60 18.74 -9.12
N ILE A 87 10.03 17.51 -9.38
CA ILE A 87 9.13 16.34 -9.42
C ILE A 87 8.44 16.15 -8.08
N ARG A 88 7.16 15.75 -8.09
CA ARG A 88 6.47 15.39 -6.86
C ARG A 88 7.07 14.10 -6.31
N ILE A 89 7.20 14.01 -5.00
CA ILE A 89 7.72 12.82 -4.32
C ILE A 89 6.72 12.36 -3.25
N GLY A 90 6.53 11.06 -3.10
CA GLY A 90 5.54 10.56 -2.14
C GLY A 90 5.55 9.07 -1.89
N SER A 91 4.65 8.64 -1.01
CA SER A 91 4.49 7.23 -0.67
C SER A 91 3.44 6.55 -1.55
N GLY A 92 3.74 5.34 -2.04
CA GLY A 92 2.81 4.47 -2.76
C GLY A 92 2.77 3.05 -2.20
N ALA A 93 2.59 2.82 -0.91
CA ALA A 93 2.00 3.71 0.09
C ALA A 93 2.61 3.53 1.47
N VAL A 94 2.36 4.50 2.37
CA VAL A 94 2.47 4.27 3.82
C VAL A 94 1.36 3.32 4.26
N LEU A 95 1.69 2.27 5.01
CA LEU A 95 0.74 1.27 5.47
C LEU A 95 0.15 1.71 6.81
N LEU A 96 -0.78 2.66 6.72
CA LEU A 96 -1.44 3.32 7.86
C LEU A 96 -1.95 2.38 8.99
N PRO A 97 -2.37 1.12 8.75
CA PRO A 97 -2.70 0.18 9.82
C PRO A 97 -1.55 -0.14 10.80
N HIS A 98 -0.29 0.13 10.45
CA HIS A 98 0.86 -0.03 11.37
C HIS A 98 1.11 1.20 12.25
N TYR A 99 0.56 2.36 11.90
CA TYR A 99 0.97 3.65 12.48
C TYR A 99 -0.18 4.41 13.14
N GLN A 100 0.16 5.36 14.01
CA GLN A 100 -0.80 6.36 14.49
C GLN A 100 -0.87 7.54 13.52
N PRO A 101 -2.07 8.06 13.19
CA PRO A 101 -2.24 9.16 12.24
C PRO A 101 -1.35 10.38 12.52
N ILE A 102 -1.19 10.78 13.79
CA ILE A 102 -0.31 11.90 14.19
C ILE A 102 1.14 11.71 13.74
N LYS A 103 1.70 10.50 13.90
CA LYS A 103 3.09 10.22 13.51
C LYS A 103 3.31 10.31 12.00
N VAL A 104 2.31 9.87 11.22
CA VAL A 104 2.33 9.98 9.75
C VAL A 104 2.19 11.45 9.33
N ALA A 105 1.25 12.18 9.93
CA ALA A 105 1.04 13.60 9.67
C ALA A 105 2.30 14.43 9.94
N GLU A 106 2.95 14.24 11.09
CA GLU A 106 4.20 14.94 11.45
C GLU A 106 5.35 14.64 10.48
N ALA A 107 5.51 13.38 10.07
CA ALA A 107 6.54 12.97 9.12
C ALA A 107 6.34 13.65 7.74
N PHE A 108 5.10 13.65 7.23
CA PHE A 108 4.80 14.23 5.92
C PHE A 108 4.69 15.76 5.96
N HIS A 109 4.33 16.35 7.10
CA HIS A 109 4.47 17.79 7.34
C HIS A 109 5.93 18.23 7.34
N LEU A 110 6.84 17.46 7.96
CA LEU A 110 8.27 17.74 7.93
C LEU A 110 8.81 17.65 6.49
N LEU A 111 8.46 16.59 5.74
CA LEU A 111 8.78 16.49 4.32
C LEU A 111 8.23 17.68 3.51
N ALA A 112 6.99 18.10 3.75
CA ALA A 112 6.37 19.22 3.03
C ALA A 112 6.93 20.59 3.45
N THR A 113 7.56 20.68 4.62
CA THR A 113 8.32 21.86 5.04
C THR A 113 9.69 21.91 4.35
N LEU A 114 10.34 20.76 4.17
CA LEU A 114 11.63 20.63 3.46
C LEU A 114 11.47 20.76 1.94
N HIS A 115 10.36 20.29 1.37
CA HIS A 115 10.07 20.30 -0.07
C HIS A 115 8.67 20.88 -0.36
N PRO A 116 8.46 22.21 -0.17
CA PRO A 116 7.15 22.83 -0.29
C PRO A 116 6.46 22.58 -1.63
N GLY A 117 5.18 22.21 -1.57
CA GLY A 117 4.34 21.96 -2.74
C GLY A 117 4.64 20.66 -3.51
N ARG A 118 5.65 19.88 -3.11
CA ARG A 118 6.09 18.67 -3.85
C ARG A 118 5.71 17.33 -3.22
N ILE A 119 5.13 17.31 -2.01
CA ILE A 119 4.89 16.07 -1.26
C ILE A 119 3.50 15.49 -1.52
N ASP A 120 3.45 14.19 -1.80
CA ASP A 120 2.25 13.37 -1.73
C ASP A 120 2.33 12.37 -0.56
N LEU A 121 1.22 12.22 0.16
CA LEU A 121 1.01 11.17 1.16
C LEU A 121 0.01 10.17 0.60
N GLY A 122 0.51 9.12 -0.06
CA GLY A 122 -0.31 7.96 -0.40
C GLY A 122 -0.34 6.96 0.75
N ILE A 123 -1.54 6.59 1.19
CA ILE A 123 -1.80 5.61 2.25
C ILE A 123 -2.46 4.33 1.70
N GLY A 124 -2.16 3.19 2.33
CA GLY A 124 -2.63 1.88 1.91
C GLY A 124 -3.05 1.00 3.09
N ARG A 125 -3.80 -0.07 2.79
CA ARG A 125 -4.28 -1.06 3.79
C ARG A 125 -3.49 -2.38 3.80
N ALA A 126 -2.48 -2.52 2.95
CA ALA A 126 -1.76 -3.78 2.77
C ALA A 126 -0.93 -4.11 4.03
N PRO A 127 -0.61 -5.40 4.27
CA PRO A 127 0.20 -5.81 5.42
C PRO A 127 1.71 -5.55 5.27
N GLY A 128 2.21 -5.31 4.05
CA GLY A 128 3.62 -4.96 3.79
C GLY A 128 4.65 -6.08 3.97
N GLY A 129 4.33 -7.14 4.72
CA GLY A 129 5.23 -8.25 5.03
C GLY A 129 4.49 -9.47 5.58
N SER A 130 5.24 -10.36 6.25
CA SER A 130 4.69 -11.59 6.83
C SER A 130 3.85 -11.35 8.09
N ALA A 131 3.06 -12.35 8.52
CA ALA A 131 2.26 -12.26 9.74
C ALA A 131 3.10 -11.96 11.01
N HIS A 132 4.30 -12.54 11.12
CA HIS A 132 5.22 -12.27 12.23
C HIS A 132 5.71 -10.81 12.24
N VAL A 133 5.90 -10.24 11.06
CA VAL A 133 6.37 -8.86 10.88
C VAL A 133 5.25 -7.88 11.23
N MET A 134 4.01 -8.16 10.84
CA MET A 134 2.83 -7.40 11.26
C MET A 134 2.65 -7.40 12.79
N MET A 135 2.94 -8.55 13.44
CA MET A 135 2.95 -8.67 14.90
C MET A 135 4.07 -7.84 15.54
N ALA A 136 5.26 -7.80 14.94
CA ALA A 136 6.39 -6.99 15.43
C ALA A 136 6.16 -5.47 15.23
N LEU A 137 5.52 -5.06 14.14
CA LEU A 137 5.25 -3.65 13.82
C LEU A 137 4.12 -3.05 14.66
N SER A 138 3.02 -3.79 14.83
CA SER A 138 1.79 -3.24 15.42
C SER A 138 1.09 -4.13 16.43
N GLY A 139 1.28 -5.46 16.38
CA GLY A 139 0.63 -6.43 17.26
C GLY A 139 -0.88 -6.62 17.02
N ASN A 140 -1.60 -5.58 16.61
CA ASN A 140 -3.06 -5.56 16.47
C ASN A 140 -3.56 -5.18 15.06
N PHE A 141 -2.79 -5.43 14.00
CA PHE A 141 -3.08 -5.05 12.61
C PHE A 141 -4.54 -5.24 12.16
N LEU A 142 -5.17 -6.39 12.44
CA LEU A 142 -6.56 -6.66 12.03
C LEU A 142 -7.59 -5.75 12.70
N GLU A 143 -7.31 -5.26 13.91
CA GLU A 143 -8.10 -4.24 14.58
C GLU A 143 -7.90 -2.88 13.88
N ASN A 144 -6.66 -2.51 13.60
CA ASN A 144 -6.34 -1.26 12.88
C ASN A 144 -6.93 -1.22 11.46
N ILE A 145 -7.11 -2.37 10.79
CA ILE A 145 -7.84 -2.48 9.52
C ILE A 145 -9.34 -2.18 9.70
N ARG A 146 -9.98 -2.63 10.79
CA ARG A 146 -11.38 -2.28 11.09
C ARG A 146 -11.52 -0.78 11.40
N ARG A 147 -10.53 -0.22 12.08
CA ARG A 147 -10.40 1.21 12.42
C ARG A 147 -9.80 2.07 11.30
N MET A 148 -9.62 1.52 10.09
CA MET A 148 -9.08 2.28 8.96
C MET A 148 -9.92 3.53 8.61
N PRO A 149 -11.27 3.53 8.65
CA PRO A 149 -12.06 4.74 8.42
C PRO A 149 -11.74 5.87 9.42
N GLU A 150 -11.71 5.54 10.72
CA GLU A 150 -11.28 6.47 11.78
C GLU A 150 -9.87 7.01 11.52
N LYS A 151 -8.91 6.13 11.21
CA LYS A 151 -7.51 6.51 10.95
C LYS A 151 -7.36 7.43 9.72
N ILE A 152 -8.17 7.25 8.67
CA ILE A 152 -8.18 8.14 7.50
C ILE A 152 -8.75 9.50 7.89
N GLN A 153 -9.87 9.54 8.61
CA GLN A 153 -10.48 10.79 9.07
C GLN A 153 -9.55 11.57 10.00
N ASP A 154 -8.94 10.91 10.98
CA ASP A 154 -7.96 11.49 11.90
C ASP A 154 -6.77 12.10 11.14
N LEU A 155 -6.22 11.35 10.17
CA LEU A 155 -5.11 11.83 9.32
C LEU A 155 -5.53 13.05 8.48
N SER A 156 -6.71 13.01 7.87
CA SER A 156 -7.25 14.14 7.10
C SER A 156 -7.42 15.38 7.98
N ASN A 157 -8.00 15.22 9.17
CA ASN A 157 -8.19 16.29 10.16
C ASN A 157 -6.85 16.86 10.67
N LEU A 158 -5.82 16.01 10.83
CA LEU A 158 -4.49 16.44 11.27
C LEU A 158 -3.80 17.32 10.22
N LEU A 159 -3.84 16.90 8.95
CA LEU A 159 -3.32 17.67 7.82
C LEU A 159 -4.11 18.97 7.58
N ALA A 160 -5.42 18.95 7.83
CA ALA A 160 -6.30 20.11 7.74
C ALA A 160 -6.16 21.11 8.91
N GLY A 161 -5.50 20.73 10.01
CA GLY A 161 -5.38 21.53 11.22
C GLY A 161 -6.65 21.56 12.09
N GLU A 162 -7.49 20.53 11.99
CA GLU A 162 -8.82 20.43 12.60
C GLU A 162 -8.94 19.30 13.63
N TYR A 163 -7.93 18.43 13.76
CA TYR A 163 -7.96 17.27 14.64
C TYR A 163 -8.06 17.62 16.13
N ARG A 164 -9.06 17.04 16.79
CA ARG A 164 -9.29 17.19 18.23
C ARG A 164 -9.31 15.83 18.93
N LEU A 165 -8.71 15.76 20.10
CA LEU A 165 -8.76 14.61 21.00
C LEU A 165 -9.32 15.09 22.35
N GLU A 166 -10.39 14.46 22.82
CA GLU A 166 -11.10 14.83 24.07
C GLU A 166 -11.54 16.32 24.13
N GLY A 167 -11.74 16.93 22.95
CA GLY A 167 -12.08 18.35 22.80
C GLY A 167 -10.88 19.27 22.57
N GLU A 168 -9.67 18.87 22.93
CA GLU A 168 -8.45 19.66 22.76
C GLU A 168 -7.90 19.59 21.33
N LEU A 169 -7.42 20.72 20.81
CA LEU A 169 -6.85 20.83 19.46
C LEU A 169 -5.41 20.32 19.43
N ILE A 170 -5.14 19.27 18.66
CA ILE A 170 -3.81 18.66 18.54
C ILE A 170 -3.24 18.97 17.15
N THR A 171 -2.04 19.54 17.10
CA THR A 171 -1.38 19.96 15.85
C THR A 171 -0.22 19.05 15.49
N ALA A 172 -0.25 18.44 14.31
CA ALA A 172 0.94 17.81 13.73
C ALA A 172 1.97 18.88 13.37
N ARG A 173 3.17 18.83 13.94
CA ARG A 173 4.24 19.83 13.73
C ARG A 173 5.44 19.24 12.98
N PRO A 174 6.17 20.04 12.16
CA PRO A 174 5.93 21.45 11.80
C PRO A 174 4.60 21.64 11.03
N VAL A 175 4.18 22.87 10.79
CA VAL A 175 3.02 23.14 9.91
C VAL A 175 3.59 23.70 8.60
N PRO A 176 3.47 22.99 7.47
CA PRO A 176 4.05 23.42 6.20
C PRO A 176 3.23 24.57 5.59
N SER A 177 3.85 25.37 4.71
CA SER A 177 3.15 26.40 3.94
C SER A 177 2.20 25.82 2.88
N VAL A 178 2.45 24.59 2.45
CA VAL A 178 1.59 23.81 1.56
C VAL A 178 1.47 22.39 2.14
N SER A 179 0.25 21.96 2.46
CA SER A 179 -0.01 20.60 2.94
C SER A 179 0.38 19.54 1.89
N PRO A 180 0.84 18.33 2.30
CA PRO A 180 0.85 17.15 1.44
C PRO A 180 -0.50 16.92 0.73
N GLU A 181 -0.46 16.44 -0.51
CA GLU A 181 -1.65 15.87 -1.16
C GLU A 181 -1.95 14.48 -0.56
N LEU A 182 -3.14 14.27 0.00
CA LEU A 182 -3.55 12.97 0.58
C LEU A 182 -4.19 12.06 -0.46
N TRP A 183 -3.66 10.84 -0.61
CA TRP A 183 -4.13 9.83 -1.56
C TRP A 183 -4.40 8.49 -0.89
N LEU A 184 -5.47 7.80 -1.28
CA LEU A 184 -5.75 6.41 -0.87
C LEU A 184 -5.45 5.46 -2.03
N LEU A 185 -4.58 4.47 -1.80
CA LEU A 185 -4.30 3.40 -2.75
C LEU A 185 -5.25 2.22 -2.53
N GLY A 186 -5.79 1.66 -3.62
CA GLY A 186 -6.69 0.51 -3.54
C GLY A 186 -6.94 -0.21 -4.86
N THR A 187 -7.60 -1.37 -4.79
CA THR A 187 -7.73 -2.31 -5.92
C THR A 187 -9.17 -2.69 -6.24
N ASN A 188 -10.17 -2.06 -5.61
CA ASN A 188 -11.57 -2.45 -5.72
C ASN A 188 -12.54 -1.33 -5.34
N VAL A 189 -13.82 -1.53 -5.68
CA VAL A 189 -14.93 -0.59 -5.43
C VAL A 189 -15.04 -0.17 -3.96
N LYS A 190 -14.74 -1.06 -3.00
CA LYS A 190 -14.76 -0.72 -1.57
C LYS A 190 -13.67 0.28 -1.19
N SER A 191 -12.48 0.20 -1.79
CA SER A 191 -11.43 1.24 -1.65
C SER A 191 -11.85 2.56 -2.28
N ALA A 192 -12.41 2.51 -3.48
CA ALA A 192 -12.89 3.69 -4.19
C ALA A 192 -13.96 4.44 -3.39
N ALA A 193 -14.89 3.71 -2.77
CA ALA A 193 -15.90 4.27 -1.87
C ALA A 193 -15.27 4.97 -0.65
N TYR A 194 -14.29 4.38 0.03
CA TYR A 194 -13.59 5.07 1.12
C TYR A 194 -12.81 6.32 0.65
N ALA A 195 -12.14 6.25 -0.50
CA ALA A 195 -11.44 7.43 -1.03
C ALA A 195 -12.40 8.59 -1.35
N ALA A 196 -13.62 8.25 -1.78
CA ALA A 196 -14.69 9.18 -2.09
C ALA A 196 -15.31 9.78 -0.82
N GLU A 197 -15.65 8.95 0.17
CA GLU A 197 -16.23 9.32 1.47
C GLU A 197 -15.31 10.26 2.27
N TYR A 198 -14.00 9.99 2.31
CA TYR A 198 -13.03 10.81 3.02
C TYR A 198 -12.39 11.92 2.17
N GLY A 199 -12.91 12.15 0.96
CA GLY A 199 -12.47 13.21 0.05
C GLY A 199 -10.97 13.21 -0.24
N THR A 200 -10.38 12.03 -0.46
CA THR A 200 -8.95 11.87 -0.80
C THR A 200 -8.75 11.75 -2.31
N GLY A 201 -7.54 11.95 -2.80
CA GLY A 201 -7.17 11.44 -4.13
C GLY A 201 -7.25 9.92 -4.14
N TYR A 202 -7.55 9.29 -5.27
CA TYR A 202 -7.62 7.83 -5.38
C TYR A 202 -6.62 7.28 -6.39
N VAL A 203 -5.92 6.20 -6.02
CA VAL A 203 -5.04 5.48 -6.95
C VAL A 203 -5.53 4.04 -7.07
N PHE A 204 -6.01 3.69 -8.27
CA PHE A 204 -6.46 2.35 -8.59
C PHE A 204 -5.28 1.48 -9.04
N GLY A 205 -4.92 0.48 -8.23
CA GLY A 205 -3.93 -0.54 -8.56
C GLY A 205 -4.47 -1.55 -9.57
N HIS A 206 -4.55 -1.16 -10.85
CA HIS A 206 -5.00 -2.03 -11.95
C HIS A 206 -4.15 -3.30 -12.04
N PHE A 207 -2.83 -3.17 -11.93
CA PHE A 207 -1.90 -4.32 -11.97
C PHE A 207 -2.08 -5.35 -10.85
N MET A 208 -2.85 -5.02 -9.80
CA MET A 208 -3.11 -5.86 -8.63
C MET A 208 -4.59 -6.27 -8.52
N SER A 209 -5.38 -6.08 -9.57
CA SER A 209 -6.84 -6.22 -9.53
C SER A 209 -7.39 -7.01 -10.70
N ASP A 210 -8.31 -7.94 -10.40
CA ASP A 210 -9.20 -8.58 -11.38
C ASP A 210 -10.54 -7.80 -11.55
N ALA A 211 -10.70 -6.66 -10.86
CA ALA A 211 -11.91 -5.84 -10.97
C ALA A 211 -11.93 -5.03 -12.27
N ASP A 212 -13.15 -4.67 -12.70
CA ASP A 212 -13.41 -3.65 -13.72
C ASP A 212 -12.93 -2.28 -13.23
N GLY A 213 -11.86 -1.77 -13.84
CA GLY A 213 -11.26 -0.49 -13.47
C GLY A 213 -12.15 0.72 -13.77
N ALA A 214 -12.97 0.66 -14.83
CA ALA A 214 -13.91 1.72 -15.16
C ALA A 214 -14.99 1.81 -14.07
N ALA A 215 -15.59 0.68 -13.69
CA ALA A 215 -16.57 0.62 -12.61
C ALA A 215 -15.98 1.06 -11.25
N VAL A 216 -14.72 0.68 -10.94
CA VAL A 216 -14.04 1.10 -9.71
C VAL A 216 -13.81 2.61 -9.68
N LEU A 217 -13.37 3.21 -10.77
CA LEU A 217 -13.06 4.64 -10.85
C LEU A 217 -14.33 5.50 -10.96
N GLU A 218 -15.37 5.01 -11.62
CA GLU A 218 -16.69 5.65 -11.61
C GLU A 218 -17.33 5.61 -10.22
N ALA A 219 -17.19 4.52 -9.48
CA ALA A 219 -17.67 4.43 -8.10
C ALA A 219 -16.93 5.41 -7.15
N TYR A 220 -15.69 5.80 -7.45
CA TYR A 220 -15.00 6.89 -6.75
C TYR A 220 -15.58 8.25 -7.12
N ARG A 221 -15.68 8.57 -8.42
CA ARG A 221 -16.14 9.90 -8.89
C ARG A 221 -17.59 10.20 -8.50
N SER A 222 -18.49 9.25 -8.73
CA SER A 222 -19.94 9.41 -8.51
C SER A 222 -20.33 9.58 -7.04
N LYS A 223 -19.43 9.28 -6.10
CA LYS A 223 -19.65 9.36 -4.64
C LYS A 223 -18.67 10.31 -3.93
N PHE A 224 -17.89 11.09 -4.68
CA PHE A 224 -16.83 11.91 -4.10
C PHE A 224 -17.40 13.05 -3.24
N GLU A 225 -17.05 13.06 -1.96
CA GLU A 225 -17.36 14.13 -1.02
C GLU A 225 -16.13 15.05 -0.89
N PRO A 226 -16.23 16.35 -1.24
CA PRO A 226 -15.10 17.27 -1.15
C PRO A 226 -14.57 17.44 0.28
N SER A 227 -13.25 17.32 0.45
CA SER A 227 -12.57 17.60 1.71
C SER A 227 -11.88 18.98 1.68
N ARG A 228 -11.45 19.47 2.85
CA ARG A 228 -10.62 20.68 2.95
C ARG A 228 -9.26 20.53 2.23
N LEU A 229 -8.77 19.30 2.06
CA LEU A 229 -7.52 19.00 1.36
C LEU A 229 -7.72 18.84 -0.16
N LEU A 230 -8.91 18.42 -0.60
CA LEU A 230 -9.19 18.15 -2.01
C LEU A 230 -10.65 18.52 -2.38
N PRO A 231 -10.87 19.63 -3.11
CA PRO A 231 -12.21 20.12 -3.43
C PRO A 231 -12.89 19.42 -4.62
N LYS A 232 -12.18 18.55 -5.37
CA LYS A 232 -12.66 17.87 -6.57
C LYS A 232 -11.98 16.49 -6.71
N PRO A 233 -12.66 15.46 -7.22
CA PRO A 233 -12.08 14.12 -7.34
C PRO A 233 -10.83 14.13 -8.23
N ARG A 234 -9.80 13.41 -7.80
CA ARG A 234 -8.57 13.17 -8.58
C ARG A 234 -8.23 11.69 -8.52
N ALA A 235 -8.04 11.08 -9.69
CA ALA A 235 -7.81 9.66 -9.82
C ALA A 235 -6.60 9.35 -10.70
N ILE A 236 -5.81 8.35 -10.29
CA ILE A 236 -4.64 7.83 -11.01
C ILE A 236 -4.84 6.32 -11.19
N ALA A 237 -4.45 5.77 -12.33
CA ALA A 237 -4.37 4.32 -12.51
C ALA A 237 -2.91 3.85 -12.41
N ALA A 238 -2.63 2.90 -11.53
CA ALA A 238 -1.32 2.26 -11.44
C ALA A 238 -1.27 0.98 -12.29
N VAL A 239 -0.29 0.89 -13.17
CA VAL A 239 -0.19 -0.12 -14.24
C VAL A 239 1.24 -0.68 -14.30
N ASN A 240 1.38 -1.96 -14.65
CA ASN A 240 2.68 -2.60 -14.84
C ASN A 240 3.04 -2.49 -16.31
N VAL A 241 4.17 -1.86 -16.64
CA VAL A 241 4.55 -1.53 -18.02
C VAL A 241 6.00 -1.88 -18.26
N ILE A 242 6.27 -2.52 -19.39
CA ILE A 242 7.61 -2.81 -19.91
C ILE A 242 7.66 -2.29 -21.35
N CYS A 243 8.51 -1.29 -21.58
CA CYS A 243 8.70 -0.69 -22.88
C CYS A 243 10.10 -1.05 -23.41
N ALA A 244 10.17 -1.48 -24.67
CA ALA A 244 11.43 -1.79 -25.35
C ALA A 244 11.43 -1.20 -26.78
N GLU A 245 12.52 -1.34 -27.52
CA GLU A 245 12.60 -0.80 -28.89
C GLU A 245 11.77 -1.62 -29.89
N THR A 246 11.62 -2.93 -29.65
CA THR A 246 10.74 -3.83 -30.42
C THR A 246 9.73 -4.54 -29.52
N GLU A 247 8.65 -5.05 -30.12
CA GLU A 247 7.63 -5.82 -29.42
C GLU A 247 8.18 -7.15 -28.89
N GLU A 248 9.03 -7.82 -29.67
CA GLU A 248 9.65 -9.09 -29.29
C GLU A 248 10.56 -8.93 -28.07
N GLU A 249 11.32 -7.84 -27.99
CA GLU A 249 12.13 -7.52 -26.81
C GLU A 249 11.23 -7.23 -25.60
N ALA A 250 10.18 -6.42 -25.75
CA ALA A 250 9.28 -6.10 -24.64
C ALA A 250 8.58 -7.35 -24.08
N LEU A 251 8.15 -8.27 -24.95
CA LEU A 251 7.55 -9.54 -24.55
C LEU A 251 8.56 -10.48 -23.88
N ALA A 252 9.80 -10.53 -24.34
CA ALA A 252 10.88 -11.29 -23.67
C ALA A 252 11.17 -10.73 -22.27
N LEU A 253 11.27 -9.40 -22.14
CA LEU A 253 11.44 -8.71 -20.86
C LEU A 253 10.24 -8.92 -19.91
N ALA A 254 9.02 -8.97 -20.45
CA ALA A 254 7.83 -9.31 -19.67
C ALA A 254 7.89 -10.73 -19.11
N ALA A 255 8.39 -11.71 -19.89
CA ALA A 255 8.64 -13.06 -19.39
C ALA A 255 9.75 -13.09 -18.31
N GLU A 256 10.84 -12.34 -18.47
CA GLU A 256 11.91 -12.18 -17.45
C GLU A 256 11.36 -11.60 -16.13
N SER A 257 10.41 -10.65 -16.20
CA SER A 257 9.84 -9.97 -15.03
C SER A 257 9.05 -10.87 -14.07
N ALA A 258 8.63 -12.07 -14.53
CA ALA A 258 7.81 -12.98 -13.74
C ALA A 258 8.50 -13.47 -12.44
N GLY A 259 9.85 -13.46 -12.41
CA GLY A 259 10.65 -13.81 -11.24
C GLY A 259 10.90 -12.66 -10.25
N MET A 260 10.51 -11.41 -10.57
CA MET A 260 10.79 -10.24 -9.74
C MET A 260 9.78 -10.09 -8.58
N PRO A 261 10.15 -9.45 -7.45
CA PRO A 261 9.27 -9.28 -6.30
C PRO A 261 8.07 -8.41 -6.66
N GLN A 262 6.85 -8.93 -6.43
CA GLN A 262 5.61 -8.24 -6.75
C GLN A 262 5.00 -7.60 -5.50
N ALA A 263 4.27 -6.50 -5.66
CA ALA A 263 3.47 -5.94 -4.57
C ALA A 263 2.44 -6.98 -4.09
N PRO A 264 2.36 -7.30 -2.79
CA PRO A 264 1.46 -8.34 -2.30
C PRO A 264 0.00 -7.92 -2.49
N GLY A 265 -0.76 -8.73 -3.22
CA GLY A 265 -2.17 -8.49 -3.51
C GLY A 265 -3.02 -8.39 -2.23
N ALA A 266 -3.96 -7.45 -2.22
CA ALA A 266 -4.83 -7.18 -1.05
C ALA A 266 -5.70 -8.39 -0.61
N ALA A 267 -5.77 -9.46 -1.41
CA ALA A 267 -6.50 -10.69 -1.12
C ALA A 267 -5.84 -11.59 -0.06
N ALA A 268 -4.53 -11.44 0.22
CA ALA A 268 -3.78 -12.33 1.12
C ALA A 268 -4.19 -12.24 2.61
N ALA A 269 -4.97 -11.23 3.01
CA ALA A 269 -5.35 -11.00 4.42
C ALA A 269 -6.44 -11.96 4.97
N GLY A 270 -6.92 -12.92 4.16
CA GLY A 270 -8.08 -13.77 4.50
C GLY A 270 -7.77 -15.18 5.01
N SER A 271 -6.58 -15.74 4.76
CA SER A 271 -6.26 -17.13 5.07
C SER A 271 -5.20 -17.26 6.16
N ALA A 272 -5.65 -17.36 7.42
CA ALA A 272 -4.77 -17.83 8.49
C ALA A 272 -4.34 -19.28 8.21
N PRO A 273 -3.03 -19.60 8.22
CA PRO A 273 -2.59 -20.98 8.09
C PRO A 273 -3.07 -21.78 9.30
N ARG A 274 -3.77 -22.91 9.05
CA ARG A 274 -4.06 -23.88 10.11
C ARG A 274 -2.73 -24.43 10.62
N GLY A 275 -2.40 -24.14 11.89
CA GLY A 275 -1.10 -24.48 12.46
C GLY A 275 -0.82 -25.98 12.44
N ALA A 276 0.37 -26.35 11.96
CA ALA A 276 0.95 -27.65 12.24
C ALA A 276 1.48 -27.63 13.68
N ALA A 277 0.98 -28.51 14.54
CA ALA A 277 1.49 -28.64 15.90
C ALA A 277 2.88 -29.31 15.86
N PRO A 278 3.90 -28.80 16.58
CA PRO A 278 5.18 -29.49 16.68
C PRO A 278 5.03 -30.73 17.57
N SER A 279 5.19 -31.90 16.98
CA SER A 279 5.23 -33.18 17.70
C SER A 279 6.51 -33.29 18.53
N GLY A 280 6.39 -33.37 19.85
CA GLY A 280 7.54 -33.47 20.75
C GLY A 280 8.18 -34.86 20.79
N ARG A 281 9.52 -34.88 20.71
CA ARG A 281 10.54 -35.83 21.23
C ARG A 281 11.88 -35.25 20.76
N GLY A 282 12.91 -35.01 21.56
CA GLY A 282 13.12 -35.30 22.98
C GLY A 282 14.60 -35.63 23.17
N ALA A 283 15.40 -34.64 23.59
CA ALA A 283 16.80 -34.81 23.96
C ALA A 283 17.14 -33.79 25.05
N ASP A 284 17.56 -34.30 26.20
CA ASP A 284 17.91 -33.56 27.41
C ASP A 284 19.43 -33.33 27.46
N ALA A 285 19.86 -32.10 27.80
CA ALA A 285 21.13 -31.77 28.47
C ALA A 285 21.34 -30.25 28.53
N GLY A 286 21.95 -29.75 29.62
CA GLY A 286 22.79 -28.53 29.54
C GLY A 286 22.33 -27.29 30.31
N LEU A 287 22.03 -27.46 31.60
CA LEU A 287 21.88 -26.38 32.58
C LEU A 287 23.11 -25.42 32.59
N VAL A 288 22.98 -24.16 32.16
CA VAL A 288 23.93 -23.07 32.50
C VAL A 288 23.16 -21.76 32.79
N ALA A 289 23.63 -21.04 33.81
CA ALA A 289 22.89 -19.98 34.49
C ALA A 289 22.86 -18.61 33.78
N SER A 290 21.90 -17.80 34.21
CA SER A 290 21.77 -16.38 33.93
C SER A 290 23.01 -15.58 34.35
N ALA A 291 23.45 -14.67 33.46
CA ALA A 291 24.45 -13.65 33.76
C ALA A 291 23.81 -12.26 33.74
N GLN A 292 23.62 -11.65 34.91
CA GLN A 292 23.29 -10.23 35.03
C GLN A 292 24.56 -9.37 34.82
N PRO A 293 24.46 -8.19 34.19
CA PRO A 293 25.53 -7.19 34.25
C PRO A 293 25.67 -6.65 35.67
N ARG A 294 26.90 -6.52 36.16
CA ARG A 294 27.20 -5.93 37.47
C ARG A 294 27.20 -4.41 37.39
N GLU A 295 26.29 -3.75 38.09
CA GLU A 295 26.47 -2.33 38.43
C GLU A 295 27.57 -2.16 39.48
N ARG A 296 28.36 -1.08 39.36
CA ARG A 296 29.30 -0.66 40.41
C ARG A 296 28.66 0.45 41.25
N SER A 297 28.79 0.30 42.56
CA SER A 297 28.22 1.17 43.57
C SER A 297 28.96 2.51 43.72
N GLY A 298 28.18 3.54 44.04
CA GLY A 298 28.64 4.85 44.52
C GLY A 298 27.48 5.54 45.23
N GLY A 299 27.30 5.28 46.52
CA GLY A 299 26.12 5.72 47.28
C GLY A 299 26.41 6.86 48.26
N LEU A 300 25.35 7.60 48.62
CA LEU A 300 25.27 8.40 49.84
C LEU A 300 23.87 8.28 50.47
N ARG A 301 23.84 8.38 51.80
CA ARG A 301 22.73 8.22 52.76
C ARG A 301 21.97 9.56 52.96
N GLN A 302 20.79 9.72 53.58
CA GLN A 302 19.70 8.85 54.09
C GLN A 302 18.48 9.74 54.48
N ASP A 303 17.24 9.29 54.21
CA ASP A 303 16.04 9.24 55.10
C ASP A 303 15.48 10.47 55.89
N PRO A 304 14.24 10.40 56.47
CA PRO A 304 12.98 9.78 55.99
C PRO A 304 11.67 10.57 56.33
N ALA A 305 10.52 10.06 55.85
CA ALA A 305 9.13 10.08 56.41
C ALA A 305 8.08 10.21 55.28
N SER A 306 6.87 9.63 55.30
CA SER A 306 6.09 8.97 56.37
C SER A 306 5.21 7.80 55.84
N GLN A 307 4.65 7.01 56.76
CA GLN A 307 3.89 5.76 56.51
C GLN A 307 2.38 5.98 56.35
N ALA A 308 1.70 5.04 55.67
CA ALA A 308 0.39 4.48 56.09
C ALA A 308 0.11 3.15 55.37
N ALA A 309 -0.66 2.23 55.98
CA ALA A 309 -0.87 0.87 55.48
C ALA A 309 -2.36 0.47 55.46
N HIS A 310 -2.71 -0.49 54.56
CA HIS A 310 -3.64 -1.66 54.66
C HIS A 310 -4.88 -1.68 55.60
N PRO A 311 -5.79 -2.69 55.54
CA PRO A 311 -5.96 -3.83 54.60
C PRO A 311 -7.43 -4.02 54.08
N GLY A 312 -7.72 -5.11 53.35
CA GLY A 312 -8.86 -5.95 53.77
C GLY A 312 -9.81 -6.58 52.74
N GLN A 313 -9.70 -7.91 52.60
CA GLN A 313 -10.79 -8.92 52.52
C GLN A 313 -11.60 -9.15 51.22
N SER A 314 -11.52 -10.40 50.74
CA SER A 314 -12.60 -11.13 50.07
C SER A 314 -13.48 -11.87 51.10
N PRO A 315 -14.65 -12.38 50.70
CA PRO A 315 -14.95 -13.79 50.98
C PRO A 315 -15.50 -14.58 49.77
N ARG A 316 -15.66 -15.90 49.95
CA ARG A 316 -16.05 -16.91 48.95
C ARG A 316 -17.43 -17.56 49.24
N HIS A 317 -17.92 -18.36 48.27
CA HIS A 317 -18.96 -19.42 48.37
C HIS A 317 -20.41 -18.92 48.58
N THR A 318 -21.49 -19.58 48.13
CA THR A 318 -21.78 -20.85 47.39
C THR A 318 -22.60 -20.54 46.10
N GLY A 319 -23.13 -21.45 45.24
CA GLY A 319 -23.04 -22.91 45.03
C GLY A 319 -24.38 -23.53 44.53
N LEU A 320 -24.34 -24.72 43.88
CA LEU A 320 -25.48 -25.51 43.33
C LEU A 320 -26.18 -24.93 42.06
N SER A 321 -26.79 -25.70 41.14
CA SER A 321 -26.73 -27.12 40.71
C SER A 321 -27.55 -27.27 39.41
N GLY A 322 -27.22 -28.18 38.46
CA GLY A 322 -28.04 -28.36 37.25
C GLY A 322 -27.50 -29.26 36.13
N ASN A 323 -27.75 -30.56 36.25
CA ASN A 323 -27.68 -31.64 35.22
C ASN A 323 -28.38 -31.31 33.87
N ALA A 324 -28.17 -32.02 32.73
CA ALA A 324 -27.16 -33.02 32.32
C ALA A 324 -27.29 -33.39 30.81
N SER A 325 -26.24 -34.06 30.28
CA SER A 325 -26.23 -35.16 29.26
C SER A 325 -27.14 -35.14 28.01
N GLY A 326 -26.54 -35.40 26.83
CA GLY A 326 -27.31 -35.70 25.60
C GLY A 326 -26.48 -36.12 24.37
N ALA A 327 -25.92 -37.33 24.39
CA ALA A 327 -25.34 -38.08 23.25
C ALA A 327 -25.47 -39.60 23.58
N PRO A 328 -25.38 -40.57 22.64
CA PRO A 328 -24.70 -40.52 21.33
C PRO A 328 -25.38 -41.30 20.17
N ASP A 329 -24.62 -41.45 19.07
CA ASP A 329 -24.25 -42.75 18.43
C ASP A 329 -24.76 -43.09 17.00
N GLY A 330 -23.97 -43.92 16.31
CA GLY A 330 -24.45 -44.86 15.28
C GLY A 330 -24.33 -44.48 13.80
N ALA A 331 -23.16 -44.69 13.18
CA ALA A 331 -23.01 -44.72 11.72
C ALA A 331 -22.74 -46.15 11.20
N ARG A 332 -23.46 -46.60 10.16
CA ARG A 332 -23.12 -47.75 9.29
C ARG A 332 -23.98 -47.77 8.01
N GLY A 333 -23.37 -48.07 6.86
CA GLY A 333 -24.02 -48.22 5.54
C GLY A 333 -23.09 -47.72 4.43
N SER A 334 -22.23 -48.57 3.86
CA SER A 334 -22.48 -49.46 2.70
C SER A 334 -22.16 -48.78 1.36
N THR A 335 -21.21 -49.35 0.62
CA THR A 335 -20.91 -49.01 -0.79
C THR A 335 -22.00 -49.54 -1.74
N PRO A 336 -22.04 -49.04 -2.98
CA PRO A 336 -21.47 -49.88 -4.05
C PRO A 336 -20.60 -49.13 -5.06
N ASP A 337 -19.94 -49.94 -5.90
CA ASP A 337 -19.00 -49.57 -6.96
C ASP A 337 -19.69 -48.89 -8.17
N GLY A 338 -18.92 -48.15 -8.96
CA GLY A 338 -19.45 -47.31 -10.05
C GLY A 338 -18.35 -46.66 -10.89
N THR A 339 -17.65 -47.45 -11.70
CA THR A 339 -16.66 -46.97 -12.66
C THR A 339 -17.31 -46.14 -13.77
N GLN A 340 -16.89 -44.88 -13.92
CA GLN A 340 -16.99 -44.19 -15.21
C GLN A 340 -15.85 -43.19 -15.41
N SER A 341 -15.13 -43.39 -16.51
CA SER A 341 -14.07 -42.52 -17.01
C SER A 341 -14.61 -41.22 -17.57
N GLY A 342 -14.13 -40.08 -17.09
CA GLY A 342 -14.42 -38.76 -17.64
C GLY A 342 -13.24 -37.83 -17.41
N GLY A 343 -12.44 -37.60 -18.45
CA GLY A 343 -11.29 -36.70 -18.36
C GLY A 343 -11.74 -35.25 -18.32
N SER A 344 -11.47 -34.58 -17.21
CA SER A 344 -11.40 -33.12 -17.12
C SER A 344 -10.30 -32.76 -16.13
N SER A 345 -9.10 -32.53 -16.66
CA SER A 345 -8.06 -31.79 -15.95
C SER A 345 -8.67 -30.47 -15.46
N PRO A 346 -8.42 -30.02 -14.23
CA PRO A 346 -8.81 -28.68 -13.83
C PRO A 346 -8.05 -27.69 -14.72
N GLU A 347 -8.77 -27.01 -15.62
CA GLU A 347 -8.29 -25.87 -16.38
C GLU A 347 -7.56 -24.92 -15.41
N PRO A 348 -6.28 -24.58 -15.64
CA PRO A 348 -5.59 -23.64 -14.78
C PRO A 348 -6.19 -22.26 -15.01
N GLY A 349 -7.08 -21.84 -14.10
CA GLY A 349 -7.66 -20.51 -14.03
C GLY A 349 -6.58 -19.46 -13.75
N GLY A 350 -5.77 -19.16 -14.77
CA GLY A 350 -4.67 -18.23 -14.71
C GLY A 350 -5.21 -16.80 -14.69
N SER A 351 -5.05 -16.11 -13.56
CA SER A 351 -5.04 -14.65 -13.55
C SER A 351 -3.87 -14.21 -14.43
N SER A 352 -4.18 -13.82 -15.67
CA SER A 352 -3.25 -13.18 -16.59
C SER A 352 -2.88 -11.84 -16.00
N ARG A 353 -1.75 -11.80 -15.27
CA ARG A 353 -1.25 -10.60 -14.61
C ARG A 353 -0.93 -9.57 -15.67
N ARG A 354 -1.73 -8.49 -15.71
CA ARG A 354 -1.73 -7.47 -16.76
C ARG A 354 -0.44 -6.62 -16.73
N ILE A 355 0.59 -7.13 -17.40
CA ILE A 355 1.76 -6.36 -17.84
C ILE A 355 1.47 -5.85 -19.25
N LEU A 356 1.54 -4.54 -19.43
CA LEU A 356 1.53 -3.90 -20.74
C LEU A 356 2.95 -3.95 -21.30
N ALA A 357 3.16 -4.68 -22.39
CA ALA A 357 4.48 -4.95 -22.94
C ALA A 357 4.50 -4.65 -24.44
N GLY A 358 5.33 -3.70 -24.87
CA GLY A 358 5.45 -3.35 -26.29
C GLY A 358 6.41 -2.20 -26.57
N THR A 359 6.36 -1.72 -27.81
CA THR A 359 7.06 -0.51 -28.26
C THR A 359 6.43 0.76 -27.68
N PRO A 360 7.12 1.93 -27.73
CA PRO A 360 6.55 3.20 -27.27
C PRO A 360 5.21 3.51 -27.95
N GLY A 361 5.07 3.22 -29.24
CA GLY A 361 3.80 3.43 -29.97
C GLY A 361 2.64 2.62 -29.41
N GLN A 362 2.86 1.32 -29.17
CA GLN A 362 1.86 0.40 -28.63
C GLN A 362 1.45 0.78 -27.21
N ILE A 363 2.41 1.02 -26.31
CA ILE A 363 2.10 1.42 -24.93
C ILE A 363 1.34 2.75 -24.90
N ARG A 364 1.69 3.72 -25.76
CA ARG A 364 0.93 4.97 -25.85
C ARG A 364 -0.51 4.72 -26.26
N GLU A 365 -0.76 3.86 -27.24
CA GLU A 365 -2.10 3.53 -27.70
C GLU A 365 -2.92 2.86 -26.59
N GLU A 366 -2.36 1.87 -25.89
CA GLU A 366 -2.99 1.20 -24.75
C GLU A 366 -3.30 2.17 -23.62
N LEU A 367 -2.34 2.98 -23.18
CA LEU A 367 -2.57 3.98 -22.13
C LEU A 367 -3.60 5.05 -22.56
N THR A 368 -3.64 5.44 -23.84
CA THR A 368 -4.67 6.36 -24.35
C THR A 368 -6.06 5.70 -24.39
N GLN A 369 -6.14 4.39 -24.65
CA GLN A 369 -7.39 3.64 -24.58
C GLN A 369 -7.88 3.50 -23.15
N MET A 370 -6.99 3.15 -22.22
CA MET A 370 -7.28 3.17 -20.78
C MET A 370 -7.67 4.58 -20.31
N GLN A 371 -7.07 5.65 -20.85
CA GLN A 371 -7.42 7.03 -20.53
C GLN A 371 -8.90 7.33 -20.80
N ARG A 372 -9.40 6.87 -21.97
CA ARG A 372 -10.81 7.01 -22.38
C ARG A 372 -11.75 6.20 -21.50
N GLU A 373 -11.38 4.94 -21.24
CA GLU A 373 -12.20 4.00 -20.46
C GLU A 373 -12.28 4.40 -18.97
N TYR A 374 -11.15 4.82 -18.40
CA TYR A 374 -11.02 5.08 -16.96
C TYR A 374 -11.26 6.53 -16.59
N GLY A 375 -11.18 7.48 -17.52
CA GLY A 375 -11.33 8.91 -17.26
C GLY A 375 -10.24 9.51 -16.37
N VAL A 376 -9.03 8.94 -16.40
CA VAL A 376 -7.84 9.43 -15.68
C VAL A 376 -6.91 10.13 -16.67
N ASP A 377 -6.19 11.17 -16.26
CA ASP A 377 -5.18 11.84 -17.08
C ASP A 377 -3.74 11.48 -16.67
N GLU A 378 -3.57 10.72 -15.59
CA GLU A 378 -2.27 10.34 -15.03
C GLU A 378 -2.19 8.82 -14.77
N PHE A 379 -1.09 8.21 -15.22
CA PHE A 379 -0.76 6.80 -14.98
C PHE A 379 0.50 6.67 -14.11
N MET A 380 0.40 5.84 -13.09
CA MET A 380 1.50 5.47 -12.22
C MET A 380 2.14 4.18 -12.74
N ILE A 381 3.31 4.31 -13.34
CA ILE A 381 4.05 3.24 -13.98
C ILE A 381 4.84 2.45 -12.94
N VAL A 382 4.60 1.14 -12.91
CA VAL A 382 5.47 0.16 -12.29
C VAL A 382 6.23 -0.55 -13.41
N THR A 383 7.56 -0.55 -13.36
CA THR A 383 8.41 -1.38 -14.21
C THR A 383 9.35 -2.15 -13.31
N ASN A 384 9.36 -3.49 -13.44
CA ASN A 384 10.05 -4.39 -12.53
C ASN A 384 10.87 -5.43 -13.32
N LEU A 385 12.05 -5.02 -13.78
CA LEU A 385 12.98 -5.86 -14.54
C LEU A 385 14.17 -6.25 -13.66
N PRO A 386 14.75 -7.45 -13.84
CA PRO A 386 15.91 -7.89 -13.08
C PRO A 386 17.18 -7.11 -13.45
N ASP A 387 17.24 -6.49 -14.62
CA ASP A 387 18.35 -5.63 -15.03
C ASP A 387 17.96 -4.14 -14.88
N TYR A 388 18.80 -3.38 -14.17
CA TYR A 388 18.55 -1.97 -13.91
C TYR A 388 18.69 -1.10 -15.17
N GLY A 389 19.59 -1.45 -16.10
CA GLY A 389 19.78 -0.72 -17.36
C GLY A 389 18.52 -0.83 -18.23
N LYS A 390 18.05 -2.05 -18.47
CA LYS A 390 16.78 -2.34 -19.17
C LYS A 390 15.60 -1.65 -18.47
N ARG A 391 15.54 -1.65 -17.14
CA ARG A 391 14.51 -0.92 -16.38
C ARG A 391 14.55 0.59 -16.65
N LEU A 392 15.73 1.20 -16.61
CA LEU A 392 15.88 2.64 -16.85
C LEU A 392 15.54 3.00 -18.30
N GLN A 393 16.00 2.21 -19.26
CA GLN A 393 15.69 2.34 -20.69
C GLN A 393 14.18 2.28 -20.93
N SER A 394 13.44 1.38 -20.27
CA SER A 394 11.97 1.35 -20.34
C SER A 394 11.33 2.68 -19.91
N TYR A 395 11.78 3.31 -18.82
CA TYR A 395 11.27 4.64 -18.43
C TYR A 395 11.73 5.76 -19.41
N GLU A 396 12.93 5.66 -19.97
CA GLU A 396 13.42 6.61 -20.99
C GLU A 396 12.62 6.52 -22.30
N LEU A 397 12.24 5.32 -22.73
CA LEU A 397 11.39 5.08 -23.90
C LEU A 397 9.96 5.59 -23.69
N LEU A 398 9.36 5.37 -22.51
CA LEU A 398 8.03 5.88 -22.16
C LEU A 398 7.97 7.42 -22.11
N ALA A 399 9.08 8.08 -21.78
CA ALA A 399 9.15 9.54 -21.77
C ALA A 399 8.94 10.20 -23.15
N ALA A 400 9.08 9.45 -24.24
CA ALA A 400 8.77 9.93 -25.59
C ALA A 400 7.33 10.45 -25.72
N PHE A 401 6.41 10.04 -24.84
CA PHE A 401 5.01 10.52 -24.82
C PHE A 401 4.87 11.92 -24.22
N LEU A 402 5.76 12.29 -23.30
CA LEU A 402 5.67 13.51 -22.47
C LEU A 402 6.10 14.76 -23.22
N HIS A 403 6.81 14.61 -24.34
CA HIS A 403 7.32 15.71 -25.16
C HIS A 403 6.61 15.86 -26.51
N GLN A 404 5.61 15.02 -26.81
CA GLN A 404 4.80 15.09 -28.04
C GLN A 404 3.46 15.77 -27.74
N SER A 405 3.47 17.11 -27.68
CA SER A 405 2.28 17.98 -27.58
C SER A 405 1.96 18.64 -28.92
#